data_AF-G9KLS3-F1
#
_entry.id   AF-G9KLS3-F1
#
_cell.length_a   1.000
_cell.length_b   1.000
_cell.length_c   1.000
_cell.angle_alpha   90.00
_cell.angle_beta   90.00
_cell.angle_gamma   90.00
#
_symmetry.space_group_name_H-M   'P 1'
#
loop_
_entity.id
_entity.type
_entity.pdbx_description
1 polymer ?
#
loop_
_entity_poly.entity_id
_entity_poly.type
_entity_poly.pdbx_seq_one_letter_code
_entity_poly.pdbx_strand_id
1 'polypeptide(L)' 'PKKSAEFLLHCLKMQSHAELKVLDVHSLVMEHIQVNKAPKMQWRTYRAHGWLNPHMSSPCHQDDPSEKEVTVPKPEEEVA' A
#
# COMPACT_ATOMS: atom_id res chain seq x y z
N PRO A 1 2.73 12.14 11.22
CA PRO A 1 2.93 11.83 9.78
C PRO A 1 1.62 12.06 8.99
N LYS A 2 1.30 13.33 8.72
CA LYS A 2 0.00 13.74 8.14
C LYS A 2 -0.14 13.31 6.67
N LYS A 3 0.91 13.56 5.87
CA LYS A 3 0.95 13.23 4.44
C LYS A 3 0.75 11.73 4.15
N SER A 4 1.33 10.85 4.97
CA SER A 4 1.17 9.39 4.79
C SER A 4 -0.24 8.92 5.16
N ALA A 5 -0.85 9.49 6.21
CA ALA A 5 -2.22 9.18 6.59
C ALA A 5 -3.21 9.64 5.49
N GLU A 6 -2.99 10.83 4.92
CA GLU A 6 -3.76 11.31 3.76
C GLU A 6 -3.62 10.39 2.54
N PHE A 7 -2.42 9.86 2.28
CA PHE A 7 -2.17 8.92 1.19
C PHE A 7 -2.90 7.59 1.40
N LEU A 8 -2.85 7.04 2.63
CA LEU A 8 -3.59 5.83 3.00
C LEU A 8 -5.10 6.04 2.93
N LEU A 9 -5.61 7.19 3.38
CA LEU A 9 -7.03 7.54 3.28
C LEU A 9 -7.48 7.71 1.83
N HIS A 10 -6.62 8.23 0.96
CA HIS A 10 -6.89 8.29 -0.47
C HIS A 10 -6.97 6.89 -1.11
N CYS A 11 -6.06 5.99 -0.74
CA CYS A 11 -6.13 4.58 -1.14
C CYS A 11 -7.37 3.87 -0.57
N LEU A 12 -7.78 4.15 0.66
CA LEU A 12 -9.02 3.61 1.25
C LEU A 12 -10.28 4.11 0.53
N LYS A 13 -10.24 5.35 0.02
CA LYS A 13 -11.30 5.90 -0.83
C LYS A 13 -11.37 5.27 -2.24
N MET A 14 -10.42 4.40 -2.59
CA MET A 14 -10.50 3.51 -3.77
C MET A 14 -11.57 2.40 -3.60
N GLN A 15 -12.55 2.60 -2.72
CA GLN A 15 -13.75 1.79 -2.58
C GLN A 15 -14.50 1.62 -3.91
N SER A 16 -14.35 2.58 -4.85
CA SER A 16 -14.81 2.45 -6.23
C SER A 16 -14.18 1.27 -6.99
N HIS A 17 -12.98 0.83 -6.65
CA HIS A 17 -12.39 -0.39 -7.23
C HIS A 17 -13.12 -1.65 -6.76
N ALA A 18 -13.69 -1.63 -5.54
CA ALA A 18 -14.53 -2.71 -5.04
C ALA A 18 -15.93 -2.67 -5.66
N GLU A 19 -16.50 -1.46 -5.85
CA GLU A 19 -17.75 -1.28 -6.62
C GLU A 19 -17.61 -1.77 -8.07
N LEU A 20 -16.46 -1.50 -8.72
CA LEU A 20 -16.15 -2.02 -10.06
C LEU A 20 -16.06 -3.55 -10.10
N LYS A 21 -15.68 -4.18 -8.99
CA LYS A 21 -15.65 -5.65 -8.83
C LYS A 21 -16.94 -6.23 -8.24
N VAL A 22 -17.97 -5.39 -8.01
CA VAL A 22 -19.28 -5.77 -7.45
C VAL A 22 -19.15 -6.46 -6.08
N LEU A 23 -18.27 -5.93 -5.24
CA LEU A 23 -18.03 -6.44 -3.89
C LEU A 23 -18.88 -5.66 -2.88
N ASP A 24 -19.32 -6.33 -1.82
CA ASP A 24 -20.08 -5.70 -0.75
C ASP A 24 -19.17 -4.77 0.07
N VAL A 25 -19.39 -3.48 -0.11
CA VAL A 25 -18.59 -2.39 0.46
C VAL A 25 -18.59 -2.41 2.00
N HIS A 26 -19.60 -3.02 2.63
CA HIS A 26 -19.72 -3.11 4.08
C HIS A 26 -18.95 -4.27 4.71
N SER A 27 -18.57 -5.29 3.93
CA SER A 27 -17.81 -6.46 4.41
C SER A 27 -16.33 -6.43 4.04
N LEU A 28 -15.85 -5.39 3.34
CA LEU A 28 -14.44 -5.24 3.00
C LEU A 28 -13.57 -5.06 4.26
N VAL A 29 -12.66 -6.00 4.48
CA VAL A 29 -11.61 -5.94 5.50
C VAL A 29 -10.25 -5.88 4.81
N MET A 30 -9.39 -4.93 5.21
CA MET A 30 -8.01 -4.90 4.74
C MET A 30 -7.17 -5.95 5.48
N GLU A 31 -6.76 -7.01 4.78
CA GLU A 31 -5.89 -8.04 5.36
C GLU A 31 -4.40 -7.69 5.27
N HIS A 32 -3.99 -7.10 4.14
CA HIS A 32 -2.58 -6.86 3.85
C HIS A 32 -2.38 -5.50 3.19
N ILE A 33 -1.40 -4.74 3.71
CA ILE A 33 -0.94 -3.48 3.15
C ILE A 33 0.56 -3.63 2.91
N GLN A 34 0.97 -3.52 1.64
CA GLN A 34 2.38 -3.55 1.28
C GLN A 34 2.87 -2.14 0.96
N VAL A 35 4.04 -1.79 1.48
CA VAL A 35 4.72 -0.53 1.16
C VAL A 35 6.14 -0.82 0.72
N ASN A 36 6.43 -0.53 -0.54
CA ASN A 36 7.71 -0.75 -1.18
C ASN A 36 8.47 0.56 -1.37
N LYS A 37 9.80 0.50 -1.31
CA LYS A 37 10.65 1.68 -1.57
C LYS A 37 10.63 2.00 -3.06
N ALA A 38 10.33 3.24 -3.39
CA ALA A 38 10.44 3.75 -4.75
C ALA A 38 11.86 4.30 -5.01
N PRO A 39 12.27 4.44 -6.29
CA PRO A 39 13.54 5.08 -6.64
C PRO A 39 13.67 6.47 -6.01
N LYS A 40 14.84 6.75 -5.44
CA LYS A 40 15.10 8.05 -4.79
C LYS A 40 15.19 9.16 -5.82
N MET A 41 14.51 10.27 -5.56
CA MET A 41 14.64 11.45 -6.43
C MET A 41 15.90 12.23 -6.05
N GLN A 42 16.67 12.64 -7.06
CA GLN A 42 17.99 13.23 -6.85
C GLN A 42 17.95 14.76 -6.79
N TRP A 43 18.41 15.31 -5.66
CA TRP A 43 18.63 16.75 -5.48
C TRP A 43 19.99 17.01 -4.84
N ARG A 44 20.41 18.28 -4.90
CA ARG A 44 21.68 18.74 -4.35
C ARG A 44 21.45 19.88 -3.37
N THR A 45 22.14 19.83 -2.24
CA THR A 45 22.20 20.93 -1.26
C THR A 45 23.60 21.48 -1.22
N TYR A 46 23.71 22.79 -1.43
CA TYR A 46 24.94 23.53 -1.21
C TYR A 46 25.19 23.71 0.28
N ARG A 47 26.45 23.57 0.69
CA ARG A 47 26.91 23.84 2.05
C ARG A 47 28.09 24.79 2.01
N ALA A 48 28.51 25.24 3.19
CA ALA A 48 29.65 26.13 3.33
C ALA A 48 30.90 25.57 2.62
N HIS A 49 31.77 26.48 2.19
CA HIS A 49 33.05 26.17 1.52
C HIS A 49 32.91 25.38 0.20
N GLY A 50 31.79 25.54 -0.52
CA GLY A 50 31.58 24.89 -1.82
C GLY A 50 31.28 23.41 -1.74
N TRP A 51 30.98 22.89 -0.54
CA TRP A 51 30.64 21.49 -0.38
C TRP A 51 29.24 21.18 -0.93
N LEU A 52 29.13 20.09 -1.68
CA LEU A 52 27.92 19.69 -2.37
C LEU A 52 27.45 18.32 -1.89
N ASN A 53 26.26 18.26 -1.31
CA ASN A 53 25.69 17.02 -0.78
C ASN A 53 24.43 16.57 -1.52
N PRO A 54 24.20 15.25 -1.63
CA PRO A 54 22.94 14.73 -2.11
C PRO A 54 21.85 14.96 -1.05
N HIS A 55 20.75 15.57 -1.48
CA HIS A 55 19.51 15.58 -0.74
C HIS A 55 18.52 14.73 -1.52
N MET A 56 18.21 13.54 -1.02
CA MET A 56 17.42 12.58 -1.75
C MET A 56 16.04 12.44 -1.10
N SER A 57 14.97 12.58 -1.87
CA SER A 57 13.66 12.17 -1.38
C SER A 57 13.55 10.65 -1.40
N SER A 58 12.82 10.10 -0.44
CA SER A 58 12.54 8.66 -0.32
C SER A 58 11.04 8.40 -0.53
N PRO A 59 10.59 8.31 -1.79
CA PRO A 59 9.21 7.96 -2.09
C PRO A 59 8.93 6.47 -1.82
N CYS A 60 7.65 6.11 -1.81
CA CYS A 60 7.17 4.75 -1.64
C CYS A 60 6.10 4.41 -2.68
N HIS A 61 6.06 3.15 -3.11
CA HIS A 61 4.92 2.54 -3.76
C HIS A 61 4.07 1.84 -2.70
N GLN A 62 2.78 2.05 -2.73
CA GLN A 62 1.85 1.31 -1.90
C GLN A 62 1.06 0.39 -2.82
N ASP A 63 1.06 -0.90 -2.53
CA ASP A 63 0.27 -1.86 -3.32
C ASP A 63 -1.13 -1.99 -2.70
N ASP A 64 -2.13 -2.19 -3.56
CA ASP A 64 -3.53 -2.29 -3.17
C ASP A 64 -3.80 -3.51 -2.26
N PRO A 65 -4.77 -3.41 -1.33
CA PRO A 65 -5.17 -4.56 -0.52
C PRO A 65 -5.76 -5.66 -1.42
N SER A 66 -5.20 -6.86 -1.35
CA SER A 66 -5.75 -8.04 -2.02
C SER A 66 -6.94 -8.58 -1.25
N GLU A 67 -8.01 -8.92 -1.95
CA GLU A 67 -9.16 -9.60 -1.39
C GLU A 67 -8.98 -11.12 -1.45
N LYS A 68 -9.43 -11.84 -0.41
CA LYS A 68 -9.55 -13.30 -0.43
C LYS A 68 -11.02 -13.68 -0.50
N GLU A 69 -11.38 -14.48 -1.49
CA GLU A 69 -12.58 -15.32 -1.39
C GLU A 69 -12.28 -16.44 -0.38
N VAL A 70 -12.80 -16.32 0.85
CA VAL A 70 -12.74 -17.44 1.81
C VAL A 70 -13.82 -18.45 1.43
N THR A 71 -13.46 -19.39 0.57
CA THR A 71 -14.05 -20.73 0.59
C THR A 71 -12.93 -21.75 0.54
N VAL A 72 -12.42 -22.11 1.71
CA VAL A 72 -11.63 -23.33 1.86
C VAL A 72 -12.60 -24.45 2.22
N PRO A 73 -12.81 -25.46 1.35
CA PRO A 73 -13.64 -26.60 1.68
C PRO A 73 -13.03 -27.38 2.85
N LYS A 74 -13.89 -27.87 3.75
CA LYS A 74 -13.48 -28.75 4.85
C LYS A 74 -12.71 -29.94 4.26
N PRO A 75 -11.49 -30.26 4.73
CA PRO A 75 -10.92 -31.56 4.43
C PRO A 75 -11.83 -32.62 5.09
N GLU A 76 -12.34 -33.54 4.28
CA GLU A 76 -13.12 -34.69 4.75
C GLU A 76 -12.25 -35.51 5.71
N GLU A 77 -12.79 -35.87 6.88
CA GLU A 77 -12.11 -36.72 7.86
C GLU A 77 -11.79 -38.07 7.21
N GLU A 78 -10.52 -38.48 7.26
CA GLU A 78 -10.16 -39.88 7.03
C GLU A 78 -10.81 -40.74 8.12
N VAL A 79 -11.90 -41.42 7.76
CA VAL A 79 -12.42 -42.55 8.52
C VAL A 79 -11.54 -43.75 8.19
N ALA A 80 -10.64 -44.10 9.13
CA ALA A 80 -9.92 -45.36 9.18
C ALA A 80 -10.21 -46.08 10.51
#